data_AF-A0A804UBZ1-F1
#
_entry.id   AF-A0A804UBZ1-F1
#
_cell.length_a   1.000
_cell.length_b   1.000
_cell.length_c   1.000
_cell.angle_alpha   90.00
_cell.angle_beta   90.00
_cell.angle_gamma   90.00
#
_symmetry.space_group_name_H-M   'P 1'
#
loop_
_entity.id
_entity.type
_entity.pdbx_description
1 polymer ?
#
loop_
_entity_poly.entity_id
_entity_poly.type
_entity_poly.pdbx_seq_one_letter_code
_entity_poly.pdbx_strand_id
1 'polypeptide(L)'
;MFAVAKRISNKILVELKFLHQIIFGRLRKSLAELYVINGQYEKALSLYAELLKPEVFEFIEKYNMYDAIHDKIVNLMIVDNKRTVHLRTQHRDIILPYEVVEQLLHTSKKCDKRYLLHLYLHALFEIDIHAGKDFHDMQVELYADYETRMLLPFLLTSQHYRLDKVIVSPKNHIIKFSI
;
A
#
# COMPACT_ATOMS: atom_id res chain seq x y z
N MET A 1 -30.43 32.16 4.31
CA MET A 1 -29.43 32.27 5.40
C MET A 1 -28.85 30.91 5.84
N PHE A 2 -29.65 29.87 6.11
CA PHE A 2 -29.15 28.55 6.57
C PHE A 2 -28.08 27.90 5.69
N ALA A 3 -28.25 27.90 4.36
CA ALA A 3 -27.28 27.27 3.44
C ALA A 3 -25.89 27.93 3.48
N VAL A 4 -25.83 29.26 3.60
CA VAL A 4 -24.57 30.02 3.69
C VAL A 4 -23.87 29.73 5.02
N ALA A 5 -24.60 29.76 6.14
CA ALA A 5 -24.06 29.44 7.46
C ALA A 5 -23.51 28.00 7.52
N LYS A 6 -24.22 27.02 6.95
CA LYS A 6 -23.75 25.62 6.86
C LYS A 6 -22.47 25.51 6.00
N ARG A 7 -22.38 26.22 4.88
CA ARG A 7 -21.19 26.25 4.02
C ARG A 7 -19.98 26.85 4.72
N ILE A 8 -20.17 27.95 5.46
CA ILE A 8 -19.11 28.60 6.25
C ILE A 8 -18.65 27.68 7.38
N SER A 9 -19.58 27.10 8.15
CA SER A 9 -19.28 26.15 9.23
C SER A 9 -18.48 24.95 8.74
N ASN A 10 -18.88 24.34 7.61
CA ASN A 10 -18.13 23.24 7.01
C ASN A 10 -16.71 23.66 6.59
N LYS A 11 -16.55 24.85 6.01
CA LYS A 11 -15.23 25.37 5.64
C LYS A 11 -14.33 25.56 6.87
N ILE A 12 -14.85 26.18 7.93
CA ILE A 12 -14.12 26.35 9.20
C ILE A 12 -13.73 24.99 9.80
N LEU A 13 -14.65 24.02 9.80
CA LEU A 13 -14.38 22.68 10.32
C LEU A 13 -13.27 21.96 9.54
N VAL A 14 -13.25 22.11 8.20
CA VAL A 14 -12.17 21.56 7.35
C VAL A 14 -10.83 22.21 7.69
N GLU A 15 -10.79 23.53 7.81
CA GLU A 15 -9.56 24.27 8.19
C GLU A 15 -9.07 23.89 9.59
N LEU A 16 -9.97 23.77 10.58
CA LEU A 16 -9.61 23.34 11.94
C LEU A 16 -9.06 21.90 11.96
N LYS A 17 -9.66 20.98 11.19
CA LYS A 17 -9.13 19.62 11.05
C LYS A 17 -7.75 19.61 10.41
N PHE A 18 -7.53 20.46 9.39
CA PHE A 18 -6.25 20.60 8.73
C PHE A 18 -5.17 21.16 9.67
N LEU A 19 -5.48 22.24 10.42
CA LEU A 19 -4.58 22.80 11.43
C LEU A 19 -4.24 21.80 12.54
N HIS A 20 -5.24 21.07 13.04
CA HIS A 20 -5.03 20.00 14.02
C HIS A 20 -4.08 18.92 13.47
N GLN A 21 -4.27 18.49 12.23
CA GLN A 21 -3.39 17.51 11.58
C GLN A 21 -1.95 18.03 11.44
N ILE A 22 -1.76 19.32 11.09
CA ILE A 22 -0.44 19.94 11.01
C ILE A 22 0.23 19.98 12.37
N ILE A 23 -0.45 20.49 13.41
CA ILE A 23 0.13 20.63 14.75
C ILE A 23 0.48 19.26 15.33
N PHE A 24 -0.46 18.32 15.24
CA PHE A 24 -0.25 16.96 15.74
C PHE A 24 0.84 16.22 14.96
N GLY A 25 0.95 16.45 13.65
CA GLY A 25 2.04 15.94 12.83
C GLY A 25 3.40 16.48 13.25
N ARG A 26 3.50 17.77 13.59
CA ARG A 26 4.74 18.36 14.13
C ARG A 26 5.12 17.77 15.48
N LEU A 27 4.16 17.65 16.40
CA LEU A 27 4.39 17.08 17.73
C LEU A 27 4.87 15.62 17.65
N ARG A 28 4.22 14.80 16.81
CA ARG A 28 4.63 13.42 16.55
C ARG A 28 6.03 13.32 15.97
N LYS A 29 6.40 14.22 15.04
CA LYS A 29 7.76 14.26 14.50
C LYS A 29 8.78 14.57 15.59
N SER A 30 8.53 15.58 16.41
CA SER A 30 9.41 15.93 17.54
C SER A 30 9.51 14.81 18.57
N LEU A 31 8.41 14.10 18.85
CA LEU A 31 8.41 12.93 19.73
C LEU A 31 9.22 11.76 19.13
N ALA A 32 9.11 11.52 17.81
CA ALA A 32 9.91 10.53 17.12
C ALA A 32 11.40 10.85 17.22
N GLU A 33 11.80 12.11 16.98
CA GLU A 33 13.18 12.58 17.13
C GLU A 33 13.69 12.39 18.57
N LEU A 34 12.84 12.67 19.58
CA LEU A 34 13.17 12.40 20.98
C LEU A 34 13.39 10.90 21.25
N TYR A 35 12.54 10.02 20.71
CA TYR A 35 12.73 8.58 20.83
C TYR A 35 14.02 8.10 20.18
N VAL A 36 14.41 8.69 19.05
CA VAL A 36 15.70 8.39 18.38
C VAL A 36 16.87 8.77 19.28
N ILE A 37 16.85 9.95 19.89
CA ILE A 37 17.89 10.41 20.82
C ILE A 37 17.99 9.46 22.02
N ASN A 38 16.86 8.92 22.48
CA ASN A 38 16.80 8.00 23.61
C ASN A 38 17.01 6.51 23.23
N GLY A 39 17.41 6.21 21.99
CA GLY A 39 17.64 4.84 21.51
C GLY A 39 16.39 3.97 21.33
N GLN A 40 15.19 4.54 21.41
CA GLN A 40 13.91 3.82 21.29
C GLN A 40 13.43 3.77 19.82
N TYR A 41 14.18 3.09 18.97
CA TYR A 41 13.97 3.13 17.52
C TYR A 41 12.65 2.53 17.04
N GLU A 42 12.13 1.46 17.66
CA GLU A 42 10.83 0.88 17.28
C GLU A 42 9.67 1.85 17.50
N LYS A 43 9.71 2.61 18.60
CA LYS A 43 8.70 3.64 18.89
C LYS A 43 8.82 4.82 17.92
N ALA A 44 10.04 5.22 17.61
CA ALA A 44 10.29 6.23 16.59
C ALA A 44 9.76 5.78 15.21
N LEU A 45 10.05 4.53 14.81
CA LEU A 45 9.57 3.95 13.56
C LEU A 45 8.04 3.96 13.48
N SER A 46 7.37 3.61 14.57
CA SER A 46 5.91 3.62 14.64
C SER A 46 5.34 5.01 14.36
N LEU A 47 5.93 6.05 14.96
CA LEU A 47 5.54 7.44 14.69
C LEU A 47 5.88 7.87 13.26
N TYR A 48 7.06 7.54 12.73
CA TYR A 48 7.41 7.86 11.34
C TYR A 48 6.47 7.20 10.34
N ALA A 49 6.11 5.93 10.55
CA ALA A 49 5.15 5.22 9.72
C ALA A 49 3.73 5.84 9.82
N GLU A 50 3.31 6.31 10.99
CA GLU A 50 2.03 7.02 11.17
C GLU A 50 1.98 8.39 10.50
N LEU A 51 3.12 9.07 10.38
CA LEU A 51 3.22 10.36 9.72
C LEU A 51 2.98 10.28 8.21
N LEU A 52 3.05 9.07 7.63
CA LEU A 52 2.88 8.79 6.20
C LEU A 52 3.75 9.70 5.32
N LYS A 53 5.04 9.78 5.65
CA LYS A 53 6.00 10.54 4.86
C LYS A 53 7.15 9.66 4.36
N PRO A 54 7.76 10.00 3.20
CA PRO A 54 8.86 9.22 2.63
C PRO A 54 10.02 8.95 3.59
N GLU A 55 10.30 9.89 4.52
CA GLU A 55 11.40 9.85 5.49
C GLU A 55 11.47 8.55 6.32
N VAL A 56 10.37 7.79 6.40
CA VAL A 56 10.33 6.49 7.07
C VAL A 56 11.25 5.46 6.40
N PHE A 57 11.45 5.52 5.08
CA PHE A 57 12.31 4.55 4.38
C PHE A 57 13.78 4.80 4.71
N GLU A 58 14.22 6.07 4.65
CA GLU A 58 15.57 6.45 5.05
C GLU A 58 15.82 6.14 6.54
N PHE A 59 14.78 6.23 7.38
CA PHE A 59 14.85 5.82 8.78
C PHE A 59 15.07 4.31 8.95
N ILE A 60 14.31 3.48 8.23
CA ILE A 60 14.44 2.01 8.27
C ILE A 60 15.85 1.59 7.86
N GLU A 61 16.36 2.13 6.75
CA GLU A 61 17.69 1.85 6.25
C GLU A 61 18.79 2.30 7.24
N LYS A 62 18.68 3.52 7.76
CA LYS A 62 19.69 4.10 8.66
C LYS A 62 19.87 3.30 9.95
N TYR A 63 18.79 2.74 10.50
CA TYR A 63 18.81 2.03 11.77
C TYR A 63 18.62 0.52 11.64
N ASN A 64 18.65 -0.03 10.40
CA ASN A 64 18.50 -1.46 10.12
C ASN A 64 17.21 -2.07 10.73
N MET A 65 16.11 -1.33 10.70
CA MET A 65 14.86 -1.65 11.41
C MET A 65 13.94 -2.60 10.63
N TYR A 66 14.51 -3.57 9.90
CA TYR A 66 13.75 -4.39 8.96
C TYR A 66 12.78 -5.35 9.66
N ASP A 67 13.14 -5.91 10.82
CA ASP A 67 12.25 -6.80 11.59
C ASP A 67 11.06 -6.06 12.22
N ALA A 68 11.13 -4.73 12.35
CA ALA A 68 10.10 -3.93 13.01
C ALA A 68 9.04 -3.37 12.05
N ILE A 69 9.08 -3.74 10.77
CA ILE A 69 8.17 -3.20 9.74
C ILE A 69 6.92 -4.04 9.48
N HIS A 70 6.84 -5.29 9.98
CA HIS A 70 5.76 -6.22 9.64
C HIS A 70 4.36 -5.62 9.87
N ASP A 71 4.11 -4.97 11.00
CA ASP A 71 2.82 -4.33 11.34
C ASP A 71 2.61 -2.96 10.67
N LYS A 72 3.61 -2.46 9.93
CA LYS A 72 3.64 -1.12 9.34
C LYS A 72 3.59 -1.16 7.81
N ILE A 73 3.54 -2.34 7.20
CA ILE A 73 3.57 -2.50 5.73
C ILE A 73 2.47 -1.69 5.04
N VAL A 74 1.25 -1.69 5.57
CA VAL A 74 0.15 -0.88 5.00
C VAL A 74 0.52 0.59 4.93
N ASN A 75 1.22 1.11 5.94
CA ASN A 75 1.63 2.52 5.98
C ASN A 75 2.70 2.78 4.92
N LEU A 76 3.70 1.90 4.84
CA LEU A 76 4.76 1.98 3.84
C LEU A 76 4.19 1.90 2.42
N MET A 77 3.23 1.00 2.17
CA MET A 77 2.53 0.88 0.90
C MET A 77 1.76 2.14 0.51
N ILE A 78 1.13 2.82 1.49
CA ILE A 78 0.44 4.10 1.26
C ILE A 78 1.44 5.21 0.93
N VAL A 79 2.63 5.21 1.55
CA VAL A 79 3.68 6.20 1.29
C VAL A 79 4.34 5.98 -0.07
N ASP A 80 4.87 4.78 -0.30
CA ASP A 80 5.54 4.39 -1.53
C ASP A 80 5.49 2.86 -1.70
N ASN A 81 4.60 2.40 -2.58
CA ASN A 81 4.47 0.98 -2.89
C ASN A 81 5.74 0.39 -3.51
N LYS A 82 6.42 1.11 -4.41
CA LYS A 82 7.58 0.60 -5.13
C LYS A 82 8.76 0.42 -4.19
N ARG A 83 9.02 1.40 -3.32
CA ARG A 83 10.04 1.26 -2.26
C ARG A 83 9.70 0.14 -1.30
N THR A 84 8.43 -0.02 -0.93
CA THR A 84 8.00 -1.11 -0.04
C THR A 84 8.25 -2.49 -0.66
N VAL A 85 7.92 -2.68 -1.94
CA VAL A 85 8.21 -3.96 -2.63
C VAL A 85 9.72 -4.15 -2.79
N HIS A 86 10.49 -3.09 -3.06
CA HIS A 86 11.95 -3.19 -3.13
C HIS A 86 12.58 -3.60 -1.79
N LEU A 87 12.12 -3.00 -0.69
CA LEU A 87 12.50 -3.35 0.68
C LEU A 87 12.26 -4.85 0.95
N ARG A 88 11.09 -5.36 0.53
CA ARG A 88 10.74 -6.78 0.60
C ARG A 88 11.71 -7.66 -0.20
N THR A 89 12.16 -7.20 -1.36
CA THR A 89 13.04 -8.00 -2.24
C THR A 89 14.47 -8.10 -1.74
N GLN A 90 14.93 -7.10 -0.99
CA GLN A 90 16.20 -7.14 -0.28
C GLN A 90 16.13 -8.03 0.97
N HIS A 91 14.95 -8.08 1.60
CA HIS A 91 14.70 -8.83 2.83
C HIS A 91 13.59 -9.87 2.65
N ARG A 92 13.81 -10.82 1.72
CA ARG A 92 12.80 -11.81 1.30
C ARG A 92 12.28 -12.68 2.45
N ASP A 93 13.14 -12.95 3.43
CA ASP A 93 12.82 -13.83 4.56
C ASP A 93 12.04 -13.10 5.67
N ILE A 94 12.04 -11.77 5.64
CA ILE A 94 11.35 -10.94 6.63
C ILE A 94 9.91 -10.72 6.17
N ILE A 95 9.66 -10.23 4.95
CA ILE A 95 8.31 -9.87 4.53
C ILE A 95 7.75 -10.85 3.50
N LEU A 96 6.83 -11.72 3.94
CA LEU A 96 6.20 -12.70 3.08
C LEU A 96 5.03 -12.08 2.28
N PRO A 97 4.85 -12.44 0.99
CA PRO A 97 3.78 -11.89 0.16
C PRO A 97 2.37 -12.07 0.72
N TYR A 98 2.09 -13.21 1.32
CA TYR A 98 0.81 -13.50 1.96
C TYR A 98 0.52 -12.58 3.14
N GLU A 99 1.52 -12.27 3.98
CA GLU A 99 1.35 -11.36 5.11
C GLU A 99 0.98 -9.94 4.65
N VAL A 100 1.59 -9.47 3.56
CA VAL A 100 1.27 -8.15 2.99
C VAL A 100 -0.16 -8.12 2.45
N VAL A 101 -0.58 -9.17 1.74
CA VAL A 101 -1.93 -9.27 1.17
C VAL A 101 -2.97 -9.33 2.29
N GLU A 102 -2.78 -10.15 3.32
CA GLU A 102 -3.66 -10.24 4.50
C GLU A 102 -3.80 -8.89 5.19
N GLN A 103 -2.69 -8.18 5.42
CA GLN A 103 -2.72 -6.86 6.05
C GLN A 103 -3.47 -5.82 5.20
N LEU A 104 -3.30 -5.84 3.88
CA LEU A 104 -4.00 -4.94 2.96
C LEU A 104 -5.50 -5.26 2.90
N LEU A 105 -5.90 -6.53 2.95
CA LEU A 105 -7.31 -6.93 2.99
C LEU A 105 -7.98 -6.52 4.31
N HIS A 106 -7.31 -6.75 5.44
CA HIS A 106 -7.87 -6.57 6.78
C HIS A 106 -7.62 -5.18 7.39
N THR A 107 -6.90 -4.28 6.71
CA THR A 107 -6.63 -2.94 7.24
C THR A 107 -7.91 -2.15 7.55
N SER A 108 -7.93 -1.45 8.68
CA SER A 108 -8.98 -0.49 9.03
C SER A 108 -8.70 0.91 8.45
N LYS A 109 -7.55 1.11 7.80
CA LYS A 109 -7.16 2.42 7.25
C LYS A 109 -8.05 2.80 6.08
N LYS A 110 -8.44 4.08 6.05
CA LYS A 110 -9.19 4.68 4.95
C LYS A 110 -8.29 4.81 3.72
N CYS A 111 -8.26 3.78 2.89
CA CYS A 111 -7.52 3.70 1.63
C CYS A 111 -8.27 2.79 0.64
N ASP A 112 -7.93 2.88 -0.65
CA ASP A 112 -8.45 1.93 -1.65
C ASP A 112 -7.61 0.64 -1.58
N LYS A 113 -8.10 -0.34 -0.81
CA LYS A 113 -7.41 -1.60 -0.57
C LYS A 113 -7.16 -2.39 -1.85
N ARG A 114 -8.15 -2.43 -2.76
CA ARG A 114 -8.06 -3.17 -4.02
C ARG A 114 -7.03 -2.52 -4.93
N TYR A 115 -7.00 -1.20 -5.01
CA TYR A 115 -5.97 -0.49 -5.76
C TYR A 115 -4.56 -0.70 -5.16
N LEU A 116 -4.42 -0.67 -3.83
CA LEU A 116 -3.12 -0.95 -3.19
C LEU A 116 -2.65 -2.40 -3.42
N LEU A 117 -3.58 -3.37 -3.39
CA LEU A 117 -3.30 -4.75 -3.76
C LEU A 117 -2.82 -4.86 -5.20
N HIS A 118 -3.49 -4.16 -6.14
CA HIS A 118 -3.07 -4.11 -7.55
C HIS A 118 -1.63 -3.62 -7.69
N LEU A 119 -1.31 -2.47 -7.07
CA LEU A 119 0.04 -1.91 -7.12
C LEU A 119 1.08 -2.85 -6.51
N TYR A 120 0.76 -3.47 -5.36
CA TYR A 120 1.65 -4.40 -4.68
C TYR A 120 1.96 -5.63 -5.54
N LEU A 121 0.92 -6.31 -6.01
CA LEU A 121 1.04 -7.55 -6.77
C LEU A 121 1.65 -7.30 -8.16
N HIS A 122 1.35 -6.16 -8.79
CA HIS A 122 2.02 -5.74 -10.01
C HIS A 122 3.53 -5.55 -9.80
N ALA A 123 3.94 -4.75 -8.82
CA ALA A 123 5.35 -4.53 -8.52
C ALA A 123 6.06 -5.84 -8.10
N LEU A 124 5.36 -6.72 -7.39
CA LEU A 124 5.87 -8.04 -7.02
C LEU A 124 6.18 -8.89 -8.26
N PHE A 125 5.25 -8.89 -9.23
CA PHE A 125 5.38 -9.61 -10.49
C PHE A 125 6.49 -9.05 -11.39
N GLU A 126 6.66 -7.71 -11.42
CA GLU A 126 7.75 -7.07 -12.17
C GLU A 126 9.14 -7.49 -11.67
N ILE A 127 9.28 -7.72 -10.35
CA ILE A 127 10.56 -8.10 -9.76
C ILE A 127 10.81 -9.61 -9.86
N ASP A 128 9.77 -10.42 -9.64
CA ASP A 128 9.85 -11.87 -9.70
C ASP A 128 8.48 -12.45 -10.08
N ILE A 129 8.39 -13.00 -11.30
CA ILE A 129 7.15 -13.55 -11.87
C ILE A 129 6.54 -14.69 -11.05
N HIS A 130 7.26 -15.24 -10.07
CA HIS A 130 6.80 -16.32 -9.20
C HIS A 130 6.54 -15.88 -7.76
N ALA A 131 7.01 -14.70 -7.34
CA ALA A 131 6.92 -14.29 -5.94
C ALA A 131 5.49 -14.07 -5.44
N GLY A 132 4.54 -13.82 -6.34
CA GLY A 132 3.12 -13.64 -6.03
C GLY A 132 2.21 -14.72 -6.62
N LYS A 133 2.75 -15.89 -6.98
CA LYS A 133 2.04 -16.90 -7.79
C LYS A 133 0.65 -17.26 -7.27
N ASP A 134 0.49 -17.36 -5.94
CA ASP A 134 -0.78 -17.74 -5.30
C ASP A 134 -1.86 -16.65 -5.42
N PHE A 135 -1.47 -15.43 -5.79
CA PHE A 135 -2.34 -14.27 -5.98
C PHE A 135 -2.54 -13.92 -7.46
N HIS A 136 -2.06 -14.75 -8.41
CA HIS A 136 -2.19 -14.43 -9.83
C HIS A 136 -3.65 -14.35 -10.27
N ASP A 137 -4.53 -15.24 -9.78
CA ASP A 137 -5.98 -15.14 -10.03
C ASP A 137 -6.55 -13.79 -9.57
N MET A 138 -6.19 -13.34 -8.36
CA MET A 138 -6.60 -12.04 -7.84
C MET A 138 -6.05 -10.90 -8.71
N GLN A 139 -4.80 -11.02 -9.16
CA GLN A 139 -4.18 -10.01 -10.00
C GLN A 139 -4.83 -9.91 -11.39
N VAL A 140 -5.35 -11.00 -11.95
CA VAL A 140 -6.14 -10.95 -13.20
C VAL A 140 -7.40 -10.08 -13.00
N GLU A 141 -8.13 -10.28 -11.90
CA GLU A 141 -9.31 -9.47 -11.56
C GLU A 141 -8.92 -7.99 -11.35
N LEU A 142 -7.80 -7.72 -10.67
CA LEU A 142 -7.31 -6.37 -10.41
C LEU A 142 -6.82 -5.65 -11.68
N TYR A 143 -6.16 -6.35 -12.60
CA TYR A 143 -5.82 -5.78 -13.90
C TYR A 143 -7.06 -5.39 -14.70
N ALA A 144 -8.13 -6.18 -14.64
CA ALA A 144 -9.37 -5.83 -15.34
C ALA A 144 -9.95 -4.50 -14.82
N ASP A 145 -9.91 -4.28 -13.50
CA ASP A 145 -10.45 -3.09 -12.84
C ASP A 145 -9.56 -1.84 -12.99
N TYR A 146 -8.24 -1.97 -12.86
CA TYR A 146 -7.33 -0.83 -12.70
C TYR A 146 -6.37 -0.62 -13.87
N GLU A 147 -5.99 -1.67 -14.60
CA GLU A 147 -4.97 -1.56 -15.65
C GLU A 147 -5.12 -2.63 -16.75
N THR A 148 -6.25 -2.57 -17.48
CA THR A 148 -6.67 -3.60 -18.45
C THR A 148 -5.61 -3.88 -19.53
N ARG A 149 -4.78 -2.88 -19.86
CA ARG A 149 -3.66 -3.01 -20.82
C ARG A 149 -2.61 -4.04 -20.41
N MET A 150 -2.44 -4.30 -19.11
CA MET A 150 -1.45 -5.26 -18.59
C MET A 150 -1.98 -6.70 -18.54
N LEU A 151 -3.26 -6.89 -18.81
CA LEU A 151 -3.92 -8.19 -18.73
C LEU A 151 -3.37 -9.19 -19.75
N LEU A 152 -3.22 -8.79 -21.02
CA LEU A 152 -2.62 -9.65 -22.05
C LEU A 152 -1.15 -9.98 -21.76
N PRO A 153 -0.26 -9.01 -21.49
CA PRO A 153 1.12 -9.30 -21.07
C PRO A 153 1.21 -10.25 -19.87
N PHE A 154 0.35 -10.05 -18.87
CA PHE A 154 0.32 -10.89 -17.68
C PHE A 154 -0.11 -12.32 -17.98
N LEU A 155 -1.22 -12.51 -18.71
CA LEU A 155 -1.72 -13.85 -19.08
C LEU A 155 -0.74 -14.62 -19.96
N LEU A 156 0.03 -13.94 -20.81
CA LEU A 156 1.07 -14.56 -21.64
C LEU A 156 2.31 -14.99 -20.85
N THR A 157 2.55 -14.38 -19.69
CA THR A 157 3.78 -14.58 -18.89
C THR A 157 3.53 -15.48 -17.66
N SER A 158 2.39 -15.30 -17.01
CA SER A 158 1.99 -16.05 -15.83
C SER A 158 1.53 -17.46 -16.18
N GLN A 159 2.03 -18.45 -15.45
CA GLN A 159 1.59 -19.86 -15.56
C GLN A 159 0.71 -20.30 -14.37
N HIS A 160 0.37 -19.39 -13.46
CA HIS A 160 -0.22 -19.71 -12.15
C HIS A 160 -1.65 -19.18 -11.98
N TYR A 161 -2.38 -18.97 -13.08
CA TYR A 161 -3.79 -18.57 -13.01
C TYR A 161 -4.70 -19.68 -13.55
N ARG A 162 -5.92 -19.77 -13.01
CA ARG A 162 -6.89 -20.74 -13.50
C ARG A 162 -7.60 -20.20 -14.75
N LEU A 163 -7.47 -20.92 -15.87
CA LEU A 163 -8.04 -20.56 -17.17
C LEU A 163 -9.59 -20.52 -17.16
N ASP A 164 -10.24 -21.23 -16.24
CA ASP A 164 -11.70 -21.30 -16.13
C ASP A 164 -12.35 -19.94 -15.80
N LYS A 165 -11.57 -18.97 -15.32
CA LYS A 165 -12.03 -17.62 -15.03
C LYS A 165 -11.88 -16.61 -16.18
N VAL A 166 -11.20 -16.96 -17.28
CA VAL A 166 -10.78 -15.97 -18.28
C VAL A 166 -11.31 -16.32 -19.66
N ILE A 167 -12.43 -15.71 -20.07
CA ILE A 167 -12.88 -15.75 -21.47
C ILE A 167 -12.31 -14.53 -22.20
N VAL A 168 -11.23 -14.74 -22.97
CA VAL A 168 -10.69 -13.71 -23.88
C VAL A 168 -11.50 -13.74 -25.18
N SER A 169 -12.34 -12.72 -25.41
CA SER A 169 -12.98 -12.54 -26.71
C SER A 169 -11.98 -11.93 -27.71
N PRO A 170 -11.83 -12.48 -28.94
CA PRO A 170 -10.90 -11.95 -29.94
C PRO A 170 -11.24 -10.55 -30.47
N LYS A 171 -12.43 -10.01 -30.14
CA LYS A 171 -12.98 -8.81 -30.80
C LYS A 171 -13.33 -7.66 -29.86
N ASN A 172 -13.29 -7.84 -28.54
CA ASN A 172 -13.57 -6.80 -27.56
C ASN A 172 -12.78 -7.12 -26.30
N HIS A 173 -12.07 -6.15 -25.73
CA HIS A 173 -11.25 -6.23 -24.50
C HIS A 173 -12.03 -6.61 -23.21
N ILE A 174 -13.17 -7.27 -23.33
CA ILE A 174 -14.02 -7.68 -22.23
C ILE A 174 -13.60 -9.10 -21.84
N ILE A 175 -12.83 -9.20 -20.76
CA ILE A 175 -12.70 -10.45 -20.02
C ILE A 175 -13.94 -10.58 -19.17
N LYS A 176 -14.78 -11.57 -19.46
CA LYS A 176 -15.87 -11.96 -18.54
C LYS A 176 -15.29 -12.98 -17.56
N PHE A 177 -15.36 -12.67 -16.28
CA PHE A 177 -15.14 -13.63 -15.19
C PHE A 177 -16.46 -14.34 -14.92
N SER A 178 -16.48 -15.66 -15.09
CA SER A 178 -17.57 -16.50 -14.56
C SER A 178 -17.31 -16.73 -13.08
N ILE A 179 -18.18 -16.21 -12.22
CA ILE A 179 -18.33 -16.68 -10.84
C ILE A 179 -19.24 -17.91 -10.88
#